data_AF-A0A2R3Z3E2-F1
#
_entry.id   AF-A0A2R3Z3E2-F1
#
_cell.length_a   1.000
_cell.length_b   1.000
_cell.length_c   1.000
_cell.angle_alpha   90.00
_cell.angle_beta   90.00
_cell.angle_gamma   90.00
#
_symmetry.space_group_name_H-M   'P 1'
#
loop_
_entity.id
_entity.type
_entity.pdbx_description
1 polymer ?
#
loop_
_entity_poly.entity_id
_entity_poly.type
_entity_poly.pdbx_seq_one_letter_code
_entity_poly.pdbx_strand_id
1 'polypeptide(L)'
;MHATNYSTLDNDFSYQDIDYLMPYPTKLFKNLNSEQKQVFQKLLNKKPGESFDIEKELSGIIMPLKGIFQKKLNYEEILQKINKHYNLQDTTSSVQKMEEQLLLYKFKENYDKLSPEEKKKFQDELNKVLENQNLESSQLASLGTVGALALAELSGMGLYIMASTLVGGLTSLLGITLPFAFYTGMSSFLAFVTGPVGWAIGIGAFAYSVRNESLESISKKFRTTFTASKNLVRGNYELASVIVVQMCAFRIILNQEKNKEIQVLNSKIAKERTRKEQISSKVEMVELQLKRIQEEKNKLDKEINAISSSLKNHELSVSKLKSKLI
;
A
#
# COMPACT_ATOMS: atom_id res chain seq x y z
N MET A 1 15.30 -1.00 38.59
CA MET A 1 15.22 -0.24 37.33
C MET A 1 13.98 -0.68 36.59
N HIS A 2 13.16 0.26 36.15
CA HIS A 2 11.80 0.06 35.66
C HIS A 2 11.74 -0.92 34.46
N ALA A 3 11.02 -2.03 34.63
CA ALA A 3 10.53 -2.84 33.52
C ALA A 3 9.36 -2.10 32.87
N THR A 4 9.61 -1.45 31.73
CA THR A 4 8.55 -0.93 30.88
C THR A 4 7.88 -2.10 30.16
N ASN A 5 6.62 -2.37 30.54
CA ASN A 5 5.69 -3.23 29.81
C ASN A 5 5.48 -2.68 28.39
N TYR A 6 5.96 -3.39 27.38
CA TYR A 6 5.68 -3.12 25.96
C TYR A 6 4.71 -4.18 25.39
N SER A 7 3.66 -4.53 26.13
CA SER A 7 2.70 -5.57 25.78
C SER A 7 1.47 -5.06 25.00
N THR A 8 1.59 -4.01 24.18
CA THR A 8 0.41 -3.44 23.48
C THR A 8 0.66 -3.13 22.00
N LEU A 9 1.47 -3.92 21.31
CA LEU A 9 1.58 -3.88 19.85
C LEU A 9 1.20 -5.21 19.20
N ASP A 10 0.32 -5.98 19.85
CA ASP A 10 -0.37 -7.15 19.30
C ASP A 10 -1.65 -6.74 18.55
N ASN A 11 -1.52 -5.80 17.60
CA ASN A 11 -2.58 -5.60 16.61
C ASN A 11 -2.04 -6.03 15.26
N ASP A 12 -2.55 -7.18 14.80
CA ASP A 12 -2.57 -7.54 13.39
C ASP A 12 -3.05 -6.33 12.58
N PHE A 13 -2.21 -5.91 11.64
CA PHE A 13 -2.46 -4.78 10.76
C PHE A 13 -3.74 -5.07 9.96
N SER A 14 -4.84 -4.40 10.30
CA SER A 14 -6.14 -4.66 9.68
C SER A 14 -6.33 -3.76 8.47
N TYR A 15 -7.22 -4.13 7.54
CA TYR A 15 -7.59 -3.27 6.40
C TYR A 15 -8.14 -1.90 6.83
N GLN A 16 -8.54 -1.72 8.10
CA GLN A 16 -8.97 -0.43 8.64
C GLN A 16 -7.80 0.56 8.86
N ASP A 17 -6.56 0.07 8.96
CA ASP A 17 -5.37 0.93 9.15
C ASP A 17 -4.89 1.60 7.84
N ILE A 18 -5.53 1.28 6.71
CA ILE A 18 -5.19 1.77 5.36
C ILE A 18 -5.51 3.28 5.20
N ASP A 19 -6.53 3.77 5.90
CA ASP A 19 -6.95 5.18 5.86
C ASP A 19 -5.89 6.14 6.43
N TYR A 20 -5.03 5.65 7.33
CA TYR A 20 -3.99 6.45 7.98
C TYR A 20 -2.70 6.61 7.13
N LEU A 21 -2.48 5.74 6.15
CA LEU A 21 -1.18 5.61 5.45
C LEU A 21 -1.09 6.40 4.14
N MET A 22 -2.21 6.73 3.52
CA MET A 22 -2.25 7.63 2.37
C MET A 22 -3.19 8.80 2.65
N PRO A 23 -2.64 10.02 2.73
CA PRO A 23 -3.44 11.19 2.99
C PRO A 23 -4.47 11.42 1.90
N TYR A 24 -5.54 12.13 2.30
CA TYR A 24 -6.61 12.69 1.47
C TYR A 24 -6.18 12.90 0.00
N PRO A 25 -7.01 12.61 -1.00
CA PRO A 25 -6.71 12.66 -2.44
C PRO A 25 -5.88 13.87 -2.93
N THR A 26 -5.98 15.00 -2.25
CA THR A 26 -5.14 16.20 -2.47
C THR A 26 -3.64 16.01 -2.22
N LYS A 27 -3.25 15.04 -1.38
CA LYS A 27 -1.85 14.71 -1.06
C LYS A 27 -1.32 13.52 -1.88
N LEU A 28 -2.17 12.79 -2.62
CA LEU A 28 -1.76 11.70 -3.53
C LEU A 28 -0.62 12.16 -4.46
N PHE A 29 -0.78 13.31 -5.09
CA PHE A 29 0.14 13.85 -6.09
C PHE A 29 1.52 14.20 -5.54
N LYS A 30 1.70 14.32 -4.22
CA LYS A 30 3.03 14.47 -3.62
C LYS A 30 3.82 13.16 -3.66
N ASN A 31 3.13 12.03 -3.56
CA ASN A 31 3.72 10.70 -3.51
C ASN A 31 3.84 10.06 -4.90
N LEU A 32 3.19 10.63 -5.92
CA LEU A 32 3.31 10.13 -7.29
C LEU A 32 4.69 10.46 -7.89
N ASN A 33 5.28 9.48 -8.57
CA ASN A 33 6.47 9.67 -9.39
C ASN A 33 6.13 10.40 -10.71
N SER A 34 7.16 10.66 -11.53
CA SER A 34 7.04 11.40 -12.77
C SER A 34 6.11 10.72 -13.79
N GLU A 35 6.22 9.40 -13.95
CA GLU A 35 5.41 8.61 -14.88
C GLU A 35 3.94 8.57 -14.46
N GLN A 36 3.67 8.40 -13.16
CA GLN A 36 2.33 8.41 -12.59
C GLN A 36 1.67 9.80 -12.73
N LYS A 37 2.43 10.88 -12.51
CA LYS A 37 1.94 12.26 -12.73
C LYS A 37 1.61 12.52 -14.20
N GLN A 38 2.38 11.97 -15.13
CA GLN A 38 2.13 12.11 -16.56
C GLN A 38 0.77 11.53 -16.98
N VAL A 39 0.26 10.51 -16.31
CA VAL A 39 -1.08 9.96 -16.56
C VAL A 39 -2.13 11.05 -16.38
N PHE A 40 -2.11 11.71 -15.22
CA PHE A 40 -3.04 12.79 -14.90
C PHE A 40 -2.82 14.04 -15.76
N GLN A 41 -1.57 14.38 -16.09
CA GLN A 41 -1.29 15.48 -17.01
C GLN A 41 -1.91 15.23 -18.39
N LYS A 42 -1.79 14.01 -18.94
CA LYS A 42 -2.43 13.66 -20.20
C LYS A 42 -3.95 13.68 -20.11
N LEU A 43 -4.55 13.17 -19.02
CA LEU A 43 -6.00 13.23 -18.81
C LEU A 43 -6.53 14.67 -18.72
N LEU A 44 -5.75 15.56 -18.11
CA LEU A 44 -6.08 16.98 -17.92
C LEU A 44 -5.62 17.87 -19.07
N ASN A 45 -5.08 17.28 -20.15
CA ASN A 45 -4.51 18.00 -21.29
C ASN A 45 -3.44 19.05 -20.90
N LYS A 46 -2.59 18.70 -19.93
CA LYS A 46 -1.44 19.47 -19.45
C LYS A 46 -0.14 18.96 -20.07
N LYS A 47 0.86 19.82 -20.13
CA LYS A 47 2.20 19.41 -20.60
C LYS A 47 2.90 18.54 -19.55
N PRO A 48 3.78 17.61 -19.95
CA PRO A 48 4.62 16.89 -19.01
C PRO A 48 5.38 17.85 -18.09
N GLY A 49 5.33 17.60 -16.78
CA GLY A 49 5.96 18.44 -15.76
C GLY A 49 5.18 19.70 -15.35
N GLU A 50 4.07 20.03 -16.02
CA GLU A 50 3.19 21.13 -15.63
C GLU A 50 2.46 20.81 -14.31
N SER A 51 2.50 21.74 -13.35
CA SER A 51 1.77 21.60 -12.10
C SER A 51 0.26 21.83 -12.30
N PHE A 52 -0.55 21.13 -11.51
CA PHE A 52 -2.00 21.28 -11.55
C PHE A 52 -2.58 21.11 -10.15
N ASP A 53 -3.75 21.72 -9.93
CA ASP A 53 -4.56 21.52 -8.74
C ASP A 53 -5.74 20.63 -9.11
N ILE A 54 -5.72 19.38 -8.67
CA ILE A 54 -6.69 18.37 -9.10
C ILE A 54 -8.13 18.76 -8.80
N GLU A 55 -8.40 19.40 -7.67
CA GLU A 55 -9.74 19.82 -7.29
C GLU A 55 -10.21 20.99 -8.15
N LYS A 56 -9.31 21.92 -8.49
CA LYS A 56 -9.60 23.02 -9.41
C LYS A 56 -9.91 22.49 -10.81
N GLU A 57 -9.11 21.56 -11.31
CA GLU A 57 -9.29 20.98 -12.64
C GLU A 57 -10.59 20.16 -12.71
N LEU A 58 -10.85 19.28 -11.72
CA LEU A 58 -12.10 18.51 -11.63
C LEU A 58 -13.34 19.40 -11.44
N SER A 59 -13.24 20.47 -10.65
CA SER A 59 -14.32 21.46 -10.51
C SER A 59 -14.66 22.09 -11.86
N GLY A 60 -13.65 22.46 -12.66
CA GLY A 60 -13.84 23.02 -14.00
C GLY A 60 -14.44 22.03 -14.99
N ILE A 61 -14.13 20.74 -14.85
CA ILE A 61 -14.69 19.65 -15.66
C ILE A 61 -16.18 19.43 -15.32
N ILE A 62 -16.53 19.40 -14.04
CA ILE A 62 -17.89 19.06 -13.58
C ILE A 62 -18.86 20.25 -13.68
N MET A 63 -18.38 21.48 -13.52
CA MET A 63 -19.24 22.67 -13.56
C MET A 63 -18.71 23.73 -14.53
N PRO A 64 -18.84 23.52 -15.86
CA PRO A 64 -18.13 24.30 -16.86
C PRO A 64 -18.66 25.73 -17.13
N LEU A 65 -19.60 26.30 -16.35
CA LEU A 65 -19.72 27.75 -16.01
C LEU A 65 -21.12 28.17 -15.53
N LYS A 66 -21.15 28.98 -14.46
CA LYS A 66 -21.83 30.29 -14.37
C LYS A 66 -21.24 31.08 -13.19
N GLY A 67 -20.29 31.98 -13.46
CA GLY A 67 -19.93 33.09 -12.57
C GLY A 67 -18.50 33.07 -11.98
N ILE A 68 -17.91 34.27 -11.91
CA ILE A 68 -16.58 34.60 -11.34
C ILE A 68 -16.51 34.35 -9.80
N PHE A 69 -17.60 33.84 -9.20
CA PHE A 69 -17.78 33.58 -7.76
C PHE A 69 -18.09 32.12 -7.43
N GLN A 70 -17.64 31.18 -8.26
CA GLN A 70 -17.90 29.77 -8.01
C GLN A 70 -16.98 29.23 -6.90
N LYS A 71 -17.57 28.73 -5.82
CA LYS A 71 -16.84 28.04 -4.74
C LYS A 71 -16.11 26.84 -5.35
N LYS A 72 -14.78 26.80 -5.20
CA LYS A 72 -13.96 25.62 -5.52
C LYS A 72 -14.57 24.42 -4.79
N LEU A 73 -14.89 23.36 -5.53
CA LEU A 73 -15.37 22.13 -4.91
C LEU A 73 -14.17 21.43 -4.29
N ASN A 74 -14.32 20.97 -3.06
CA ASN A 74 -13.36 20.04 -2.48
C ASN A 74 -13.58 18.63 -3.07
N TYR A 75 -12.63 17.73 -2.85
CA TYR A 75 -12.73 16.37 -3.39
C TYR A 75 -14.00 15.60 -2.99
N GLU A 76 -14.48 15.77 -1.76
CA GLU A 76 -15.69 15.08 -1.28
C GLU A 76 -16.93 15.59 -2.04
N GLU A 77 -17.06 16.91 -2.20
CA GLU A 77 -18.14 17.53 -2.99
C GLU A 77 -18.09 17.08 -4.46
N ILE A 78 -16.88 16.91 -5.02
CA ILE A 78 -16.68 16.35 -6.38
C ILE A 78 -17.21 14.92 -6.45
N LEU A 79 -16.81 14.08 -5.50
CA LEU A 79 -17.17 12.67 -5.47
C LEU A 79 -18.67 12.46 -5.25
N GLN A 80 -19.29 13.23 -4.35
CA GLN A 80 -20.74 13.25 -4.15
C GLN A 80 -21.50 13.60 -5.44
N LYS A 81 -21.02 14.60 -6.20
CA LYS A 81 -21.62 14.98 -7.48
C LYS A 81 -21.51 13.87 -8.52
N ILE A 82 -20.36 13.19 -8.59
CA ILE A 82 -20.14 12.05 -9.50
C ILE A 82 -21.05 10.88 -9.11
N ASN A 83 -21.09 10.50 -7.83
CA ASN A 83 -21.94 9.40 -7.36
C ASN A 83 -23.43 9.68 -7.57
N LYS A 84 -23.86 10.92 -7.33
CA LYS A 84 -25.23 11.35 -7.66
C LYS A 84 -25.53 11.28 -9.16
N HIS A 85 -24.58 11.63 -10.01
CA HIS A 85 -24.75 11.54 -11.47
C HIS A 85 -24.99 10.09 -11.94
N TYR A 86 -24.30 9.11 -11.34
CA TYR A 86 -24.46 7.69 -11.65
C TYR A 86 -25.52 6.97 -10.80
N ASN A 87 -26.29 7.70 -9.99
CA ASN A 87 -27.30 7.14 -9.08
C ASN A 87 -26.73 6.05 -8.13
N LEU A 88 -25.50 6.23 -7.66
CA LEU A 88 -24.89 5.33 -6.67
C LEU A 88 -25.45 5.65 -5.26
N GLN A 89 -25.73 4.62 -4.47
CA GLN A 89 -26.40 4.74 -3.17
C GLN A 89 -25.57 5.56 -2.15
N ASP A 90 -26.30 6.25 -1.25
CA ASP A 90 -25.84 6.91 -0.02
C ASP A 90 -24.59 7.82 -0.14
N THR A 91 -24.79 9.01 -0.72
CA THR A 91 -23.78 10.10 -0.80
C THR A 91 -23.35 10.67 0.56
N THR A 92 -23.91 10.16 1.65
CA THR A 92 -23.58 10.45 3.06
C THR A 92 -22.50 9.53 3.64
N SER A 93 -22.05 8.52 2.87
CA SER A 93 -20.98 7.60 3.26
C SER A 93 -19.61 8.29 3.29
N SER A 94 -18.61 7.66 3.92
CA SER A 94 -17.23 8.16 3.92
C SER A 94 -16.67 8.33 2.50
N VAL A 95 -15.68 9.22 2.31
CA VAL A 95 -14.99 9.41 1.02
C VAL A 95 -14.48 8.08 0.46
N GLN A 96 -13.89 7.23 1.32
CA GLN A 96 -13.43 5.90 0.92
C GLN A 96 -14.56 5.07 0.33
N LYS A 97 -15.72 4.99 1.00
CA LYS A 97 -16.80 4.13 0.51
C LYS A 97 -17.36 4.64 -0.81
N MET A 98 -17.45 5.94 -0.97
CA MET A 98 -17.84 6.57 -2.23
C MET A 98 -16.86 6.25 -3.37
N GLU A 99 -15.55 6.20 -3.10
CA GLU A 99 -14.53 5.82 -4.07
C GLU A 99 -14.62 4.33 -4.46
N GLU A 100 -14.77 3.44 -3.47
CA GLU A 100 -14.93 2.00 -3.69
C GLU A 100 -16.15 1.69 -4.54
N GLN A 101 -17.29 2.32 -4.22
CA GLN A 101 -18.53 2.18 -4.98
C GLN A 101 -18.36 2.66 -6.42
N LEU A 102 -17.74 3.82 -6.63
CA LEU A 102 -17.52 4.36 -7.97
C LEU A 102 -16.57 3.48 -8.79
N LEU A 103 -15.49 2.99 -8.17
CA LEU A 103 -14.53 2.08 -8.80
C LEU A 103 -15.21 0.77 -9.19
N LEU A 104 -15.95 0.15 -8.27
CA LEU A 104 -16.69 -1.09 -8.54
C LEU A 104 -17.74 -0.89 -9.64
N TYR A 105 -18.51 0.20 -9.57
CA TYR A 105 -19.50 0.53 -10.59
C TYR A 105 -18.85 0.68 -11.98
N LYS A 106 -17.78 1.48 -12.10
CA LYS A 106 -17.11 1.70 -13.38
C LYS A 106 -16.42 0.44 -13.89
N PHE A 107 -15.81 -0.35 -13.00
CA PHE A 107 -15.24 -1.63 -13.37
C PHE A 107 -16.32 -2.57 -13.91
N LYS A 108 -17.45 -2.72 -13.19
CA LYS A 108 -18.58 -3.55 -13.62
C LYS A 108 -19.17 -3.07 -14.94
N GLU A 109 -19.44 -1.76 -15.06
CA GLU A 109 -19.97 -1.15 -16.27
C GLU A 109 -19.11 -1.50 -17.49
N ASN A 110 -17.79 -1.44 -17.32
CA ASN A 110 -16.86 -1.72 -18.39
C ASN A 110 -16.74 -3.24 -18.62
N TYR A 111 -16.68 -4.06 -17.57
CA TYR A 111 -16.65 -5.51 -17.69
C TYR A 111 -17.89 -6.06 -18.39
N ASP A 112 -19.08 -5.55 -18.09
CA ASP A 112 -20.35 -6.04 -18.65
C ASP A 112 -20.44 -5.84 -20.16
N LYS A 113 -19.75 -4.83 -20.69
CA LYS A 113 -19.68 -4.52 -22.13
C LYS A 113 -18.73 -5.45 -22.89
N LEU A 114 -17.86 -6.22 -22.21
CA LEU A 114 -16.94 -7.17 -22.84
C LEU A 114 -17.70 -8.29 -23.57
N SER A 115 -17.15 -8.76 -24.70
CA SER A 115 -17.72 -9.93 -25.36
C SER A 115 -17.56 -11.20 -24.53
N PRO A 116 -18.34 -12.26 -24.78
CA PRO A 116 -18.20 -13.52 -24.06
C PRO A 116 -16.76 -14.08 -24.06
N GLU A 117 -16.05 -13.93 -25.18
CA GLU A 117 -14.65 -14.37 -25.33
C GLU A 117 -13.69 -13.54 -24.46
N GLU A 118 -13.90 -12.23 -24.38
CA GLU A 118 -13.10 -11.34 -23.52
C GLU A 118 -13.38 -11.58 -22.05
N LYS A 119 -14.65 -11.80 -21.67
CA LYS A 119 -15.05 -12.15 -20.31
C LYS A 119 -14.42 -13.46 -19.88
N LYS A 120 -14.42 -14.46 -20.76
CA LYS A 120 -13.76 -15.75 -20.53
C LYS A 120 -12.25 -15.57 -20.37
N LYS A 121 -11.60 -14.83 -21.27
CA LYS A 121 -10.16 -14.54 -21.17
C LYS A 121 -9.81 -13.80 -19.87
N PHE A 122 -10.64 -12.84 -19.46
CA PHE A 122 -10.49 -12.16 -18.17
C PHE A 122 -10.57 -13.17 -17.01
N GLN A 123 -11.59 -14.04 -17.03
CA GLN A 123 -11.82 -15.02 -15.97
C GLN A 123 -10.67 -16.05 -15.90
N ASP A 124 -10.19 -16.54 -17.04
CA ASP A 124 -9.08 -17.49 -17.11
C ASP A 124 -7.80 -16.88 -16.53
N GLU A 125 -7.48 -15.63 -16.87
CA GLU A 125 -6.32 -14.92 -16.32
C GLU A 125 -6.50 -14.59 -14.83
N LEU A 126 -7.72 -14.28 -14.38
CA LEU A 126 -8.02 -14.04 -12.97
C LEU A 126 -7.81 -15.32 -12.14
N ASN A 127 -8.28 -16.46 -12.63
CA ASN A 127 -8.13 -17.75 -11.95
C ASN A 127 -6.66 -18.09 -11.73
N LYS A 128 -5.78 -17.85 -12.73
CA LYS A 128 -4.32 -18.03 -12.58
C LYS A 128 -3.74 -17.17 -11.46
N VAL A 129 -4.20 -15.93 -11.31
CA VAL A 129 -3.74 -15.02 -10.24
C VAL A 129 -4.19 -15.53 -8.87
N LEU A 130 -5.44 -16.01 -8.75
CA LEU A 130 -6.00 -16.53 -7.51
C LEU A 130 -5.31 -17.84 -7.08
N GLU A 131 -5.08 -18.75 -8.03
CA GLU A 131 -4.33 -20.01 -7.82
C GLU A 131 -2.91 -19.73 -7.30
N ASN A 132 -2.19 -18.80 -7.94
CA ASN A 132 -0.85 -18.39 -7.51
C ASN A 132 -0.81 -17.76 -6.11
N GLN A 133 -1.95 -17.29 -5.60
CA GLN A 133 -2.07 -16.72 -4.26
C GLN A 133 -2.71 -17.67 -3.25
N ASN A 134 -2.86 -18.96 -3.61
CA ASN A 134 -3.49 -20.00 -2.79
C ASN A 134 -4.91 -19.62 -2.33
N LEU A 135 -5.64 -18.84 -3.12
CA LEU A 135 -7.04 -18.54 -2.86
C LEU A 135 -7.92 -19.56 -3.58
N GLU A 136 -8.74 -20.28 -2.82
CA GLU A 136 -9.71 -21.25 -3.34
C GLU A 136 -10.76 -20.55 -4.22
N SER A 137 -10.66 -20.74 -5.54
CA SER A 137 -11.58 -20.23 -6.56
C SER A 137 -13.01 -20.79 -6.43
N SER A 138 -13.17 -21.88 -5.68
CA SER A 138 -14.42 -22.63 -5.50
C SER A 138 -15.50 -21.87 -4.72
N GLN A 139 -15.14 -21.02 -3.76
CA GLN A 139 -16.10 -20.20 -3.00
C GLN A 139 -16.64 -18.99 -3.78
N LEU A 140 -15.94 -18.60 -4.85
CA LEU A 140 -16.23 -17.40 -5.65
C LEU A 140 -17.00 -17.71 -6.94
N ALA A 141 -17.05 -18.99 -7.35
CA ALA A 141 -17.60 -19.43 -8.63
C ALA A 141 -19.12 -19.14 -8.81
N SER A 142 -19.88 -19.02 -7.72
CA SER A 142 -21.34 -18.79 -7.75
C SER A 142 -21.74 -17.33 -7.95
N LEU A 143 -20.80 -16.38 -7.80
CA LEU A 143 -21.09 -14.94 -7.71
C LEU A 143 -20.80 -14.18 -9.03
N GLY A 144 -20.30 -14.88 -10.04
CA GLY A 144 -19.77 -14.28 -11.27
C GLY A 144 -18.49 -13.47 -11.03
N THR A 145 -17.71 -13.21 -12.07
CA THR A 145 -16.37 -12.60 -11.97
C THR A 145 -16.35 -11.27 -11.19
N VAL A 146 -17.30 -10.37 -11.46
CA VAL A 146 -17.38 -9.07 -10.78
C VAL A 146 -17.87 -9.22 -9.34
N GLY A 147 -18.83 -10.11 -9.08
CA GLY A 147 -19.30 -10.39 -7.72
C GLY A 147 -18.24 -11.06 -6.86
N ALA A 148 -17.42 -11.93 -7.46
CA ALA A 148 -16.25 -12.52 -6.84
C ALA A 148 -15.19 -11.47 -6.45
N LEU A 149 -14.87 -10.54 -7.36
CA LEU A 149 -13.95 -9.44 -7.08
C LEU A 149 -14.49 -8.46 -6.04
N ALA A 150 -15.80 -8.22 -6.03
CA ALA A 150 -16.46 -7.39 -5.03
C ALA A 150 -16.41 -8.08 -3.65
N LEU A 151 -16.76 -9.37 -3.54
CA LEU A 151 -16.76 -10.08 -2.25
C LEU A 151 -15.37 -10.45 -1.73
N ALA A 152 -14.37 -10.50 -2.60
CA ALA A 152 -12.97 -10.50 -2.20
C ALA A 152 -12.56 -9.22 -1.42
N GLU A 153 -13.48 -8.25 -1.22
CA GLU A 153 -13.39 -7.11 -0.30
C GLU A 153 -12.85 -7.45 1.09
N LEU A 154 -13.06 -8.68 1.60
CA LEU A 154 -12.58 -9.08 2.93
C LEU A 154 -11.05 -9.28 3.02
N SER A 155 -10.34 -9.29 1.89
CA SER A 155 -8.87 -9.45 1.82
C SER A 155 -8.18 -8.38 0.99
N GLY A 156 -8.88 -7.32 0.55
CA GLY A 156 -8.33 -6.22 -0.27
C GLY A 156 -7.76 -6.60 -1.65
N MET A 157 -7.66 -7.88 -1.98
CA MET A 157 -7.08 -8.36 -3.23
C MET A 157 -7.99 -8.10 -4.44
N GLY A 158 -9.31 -8.20 -4.27
CA GLY A 158 -10.27 -7.89 -5.33
C GLY A 158 -10.18 -6.44 -5.79
N LEU A 159 -10.14 -5.49 -4.84
CA LEU A 159 -9.93 -4.08 -5.12
C LEU A 159 -8.59 -3.81 -5.79
N TYR A 160 -7.53 -4.48 -5.37
CA TYR A 160 -6.22 -4.37 -6.01
C TYR A 160 -6.25 -4.81 -7.47
N ILE A 161 -6.84 -5.97 -7.76
CA ILE A 161 -6.93 -6.50 -9.12
C ILE A 161 -7.74 -5.52 -10.00
N MET A 162 -8.87 -5.01 -9.51
CA MET A 162 -9.67 -4.02 -10.22
C MET A 162 -8.87 -2.73 -10.47
N ALA A 163 -8.24 -2.18 -9.42
CA ALA A 163 -7.44 -0.97 -9.48
C ALA A 163 -6.29 -1.10 -10.49
N SER A 164 -5.50 -2.16 -10.37
CA SER A 164 -4.38 -2.39 -11.28
C SER A 164 -4.82 -2.64 -12.71
N THR A 165 -5.96 -3.29 -12.94
CA THR A 165 -6.55 -3.43 -14.29
C THR A 165 -6.89 -2.07 -14.89
N LEU A 166 -7.55 -1.22 -14.11
CA LEU A 166 -7.92 0.13 -14.54
C LEU A 166 -6.69 0.98 -14.84
N VAL A 167 -5.69 0.95 -13.95
CA VAL A 167 -4.45 1.73 -14.13
C VAL A 167 -3.69 1.23 -15.35
N GLY A 168 -3.36 -0.05 -15.43
CA GLY A 168 -2.52 -0.54 -16.53
C GLY A 168 -3.22 -0.50 -17.88
N GLY A 169 -4.55 -0.62 -17.90
CA GLY A 169 -5.37 -0.41 -19.10
C GLY A 169 -5.25 1.02 -19.62
N LEU A 170 -5.44 2.01 -18.75
CA LEU A 170 -5.34 3.41 -19.14
C LEU A 170 -3.90 3.84 -19.44
N THR A 171 -2.91 3.46 -18.62
CA THR A 171 -1.53 3.90 -18.83
C THR A 171 -0.97 3.33 -20.13
N SER A 172 -1.26 2.06 -20.43
CA SER A 172 -0.89 1.44 -21.71
C SER A 172 -1.48 2.22 -22.88
N LEU A 173 -2.78 2.57 -22.83
CA LEU A 173 -3.43 3.38 -23.85
C LEU A 173 -2.80 4.77 -24.03
N LEU A 174 -2.40 5.40 -22.93
CA LEU A 174 -1.73 6.70 -22.97
C LEU A 174 -0.29 6.60 -23.47
N GLY A 175 0.23 5.39 -23.73
CA GLY A 175 1.62 5.14 -24.06
C GLY A 175 2.54 5.46 -22.89
N ILE A 176 2.05 5.29 -21.66
CA ILE A 176 2.81 5.46 -20.42
C ILE A 176 3.08 4.07 -19.87
N THR A 177 4.36 3.70 -19.83
CA THR A 177 4.81 2.47 -19.18
C THR A 177 5.16 2.79 -17.74
N LEU A 178 4.40 2.25 -16.79
CA LEU A 178 4.76 2.34 -15.38
C LEU A 178 5.88 1.33 -15.05
N PRO A 179 6.73 1.60 -14.05
CA PRO A 179 7.75 0.64 -13.61
C PRO A 179 7.12 -0.71 -13.25
N PHE A 180 7.82 -1.81 -13.51
CA PHE A 180 7.34 -3.17 -13.20
C PHE A 180 6.94 -3.34 -11.73
N ALA A 181 7.61 -2.61 -10.83
CA ALA A 181 7.29 -2.53 -9.41
C ALA A 181 5.79 -2.23 -9.16
N PHE A 182 5.18 -1.39 -10.00
CA PHE A 182 3.79 -0.96 -9.89
C PHE A 182 2.75 -2.08 -10.11
N TYR A 183 3.18 -3.17 -10.75
CA TYR A 183 2.36 -4.35 -11.01
C TYR A 183 2.79 -5.55 -10.16
N THR A 184 3.63 -5.32 -9.14
CA THR A 184 4.20 -6.39 -8.31
C THR A 184 3.11 -7.13 -7.56
N GLY A 185 2.91 -8.41 -7.90
CA GLY A 185 1.81 -9.24 -7.39
C GLY A 185 0.77 -9.62 -8.46
N MET A 186 0.82 -8.97 -9.63
CA MET A 186 0.02 -9.33 -10.80
C MET A 186 0.88 -9.46 -12.07
N SER A 187 2.16 -9.81 -11.92
CA SER A 187 3.08 -9.94 -13.06
C SER A 187 2.55 -10.93 -14.12
N SER A 188 1.83 -11.98 -13.72
CA SER A 188 1.15 -12.92 -14.62
C SER A 188 -0.05 -12.30 -15.36
N PHE A 189 -0.69 -11.28 -14.78
CA PHE A 189 -1.85 -10.58 -15.32
C PHE A 189 -1.47 -9.33 -16.14
N LEU A 190 -0.18 -8.96 -16.17
CA LEU A 190 0.29 -7.70 -16.74
C LEU A 190 0.03 -7.59 -18.25
N ALA A 191 0.28 -8.64 -19.02
CA ALA A 191 0.05 -8.66 -20.47
C ALA A 191 -1.45 -8.53 -20.80
N PHE A 192 -2.31 -9.01 -19.91
CA PHE A 192 -3.74 -8.89 -20.04
C PHE A 192 -4.21 -7.46 -19.76
N VAL A 193 -3.76 -6.88 -18.64
CA VAL A 193 -4.09 -5.52 -18.20
C VAL A 193 -3.56 -4.45 -19.15
N THR A 194 -2.38 -4.67 -19.73
CA THR A 194 -1.79 -3.73 -20.69
C THR A 194 -2.22 -4.00 -22.13
N GLY A 195 -3.02 -5.05 -22.36
CA GLY A 195 -3.56 -5.44 -23.65
C GLY A 195 -5.00 -4.95 -23.90
N PRO A 196 -5.62 -5.37 -25.02
CA PRO A 196 -6.92 -4.85 -25.46
C PRO A 196 -8.06 -4.99 -24.45
N VAL A 197 -8.10 -6.09 -23.69
CA VAL A 197 -9.14 -6.31 -22.67
C VAL A 197 -8.93 -5.37 -21.48
N GLY A 198 -7.68 -5.16 -21.06
CA GLY A 198 -7.36 -4.17 -20.04
C GLY A 198 -7.68 -2.74 -20.49
N TRP A 199 -7.46 -2.39 -21.76
CA TRP A 199 -7.90 -1.09 -22.30
C TRP A 199 -9.42 -0.94 -22.25
N ALA A 200 -10.15 -1.99 -22.65
CA ALA A 200 -11.61 -2.02 -22.60
C ALA A 200 -12.16 -1.73 -21.20
N ILE A 201 -11.52 -2.30 -20.18
CA ILE A 201 -11.85 -2.04 -18.79
C ILE A 201 -11.37 -0.66 -18.33
N GLY A 202 -10.16 -0.24 -18.72
CA GLY A 202 -9.50 0.98 -18.25
C GLY A 202 -10.14 2.30 -18.72
N ILE A 203 -10.75 2.31 -19.91
CA ILE A 203 -11.43 3.49 -20.49
C ILE A 203 -12.89 3.26 -20.87
N GLY A 204 -13.42 2.06 -20.61
CA GLY A 204 -14.84 1.74 -20.71
C GLY A 204 -15.43 1.84 -22.10
N ALA A 205 -16.63 2.42 -22.20
CA ALA A 205 -17.42 2.55 -23.43
C ALA A 205 -16.61 3.07 -24.63
N PHE A 206 -15.59 3.89 -24.37
CA PHE A 206 -14.73 4.46 -25.39
C PHE A 206 -13.92 3.40 -26.16
N ALA A 207 -13.39 2.38 -25.49
CA ALA A 207 -12.59 1.33 -26.11
C ALA A 207 -13.41 0.43 -27.05
N TYR A 208 -14.69 0.25 -26.76
CA TYR A 208 -15.58 -0.58 -27.60
C TYR A 208 -15.81 0.01 -28.98
N SER A 209 -15.83 1.35 -29.10
CA SER A 209 -15.99 2.03 -30.39
C SER A 209 -14.77 1.85 -31.32
N VAL A 210 -13.68 1.27 -30.82
CA VAL A 210 -12.36 1.22 -31.47
C VAL A 210 -11.67 -0.14 -31.26
N ARG A 211 -12.46 -1.19 -30.98
CA ARG A 211 -12.00 -2.54 -30.61
C ARG A 211 -11.10 -3.23 -31.65
N ASN A 212 -11.18 -2.80 -32.91
CA ASN A 212 -10.36 -3.30 -34.03
C ASN A 212 -9.28 -2.31 -34.48
N GLU A 213 -9.05 -1.24 -33.72
CA GLU A 213 -8.10 -0.20 -34.10
C GLU A 213 -6.77 -0.34 -33.38
N SER A 214 -5.72 0.23 -33.96
CA SER A 214 -4.40 0.30 -33.33
C SER A 214 -4.45 1.19 -32.09
N LEU A 215 -3.59 0.89 -31.11
CA LEU A 215 -3.40 1.67 -29.88
C LEU A 215 -3.30 3.19 -30.18
N GLU A 216 -2.60 3.57 -31.24
CA GLU A 216 -2.43 4.96 -31.65
C GLU A 216 -3.75 5.64 -32.02
N SER A 217 -4.64 4.94 -32.72
CA SER A 217 -5.96 5.45 -33.08
C SER A 217 -6.86 5.60 -31.85
N ILE A 218 -6.86 4.60 -30.97
CA ILE A 218 -7.60 4.64 -29.70
C ILE A 218 -7.11 5.83 -28.86
N SER A 219 -5.79 6.00 -28.74
CA SER A 219 -5.18 7.09 -27.97
C SER A 219 -5.49 8.47 -28.58
N LYS A 220 -5.43 8.60 -29.91
CA LYS A 220 -5.75 9.85 -30.62
C LYS A 220 -7.21 10.22 -30.44
N LYS A 221 -8.13 9.27 -30.68
CA LYS A 221 -9.57 9.50 -30.52
C LYS A 221 -9.90 9.81 -29.06
N PHE A 222 -9.28 9.11 -28.11
CA PHE A 222 -9.44 9.37 -26.68
C PHE A 222 -9.07 10.82 -26.36
N ARG A 223 -7.89 11.25 -26.80
CA ARG A 223 -7.44 12.63 -26.64
C ARG A 223 -8.40 13.61 -27.30
N THR A 224 -8.86 13.36 -28.52
CA THR A 224 -9.77 14.29 -29.21
C THR A 224 -11.14 14.39 -28.52
N THR A 225 -11.72 13.27 -28.08
CA THR A 225 -13.02 13.28 -27.40
C THR A 225 -12.91 13.94 -26.04
N PHE A 226 -11.85 13.65 -25.28
CA PHE A 226 -11.64 14.24 -23.96
C PHE A 226 -11.27 15.73 -24.05
N THR A 227 -10.50 16.16 -25.06
CA THR A 227 -10.16 17.59 -25.28
C THR A 227 -11.28 18.41 -25.94
N ALA A 228 -12.08 17.81 -26.83
CA ALA A 228 -13.23 18.44 -27.48
C ALA A 228 -14.47 18.51 -26.58
N SER A 229 -14.47 17.81 -25.43
CA SER A 229 -15.57 17.77 -24.46
C SER A 229 -15.86 19.09 -23.73
N LYS A 230 -15.35 20.23 -24.22
CA LYS A 230 -15.69 21.59 -23.79
C LYS A 230 -17.15 21.98 -24.09
N ASN A 231 -18.11 21.05 -24.07
CA ASN A 231 -19.53 21.38 -24.15
C ASN A 231 -20.00 21.96 -22.80
N LEU A 232 -19.74 23.26 -22.72
CA LEU A 232 -19.79 24.27 -21.66
C LEU A 232 -21.11 24.41 -20.84
N VAL A 233 -22.03 23.43 -20.84
CA VAL A 233 -23.35 23.62 -20.18
C VAL A 233 -23.71 22.57 -19.14
N ARG A 234 -23.30 21.30 -19.29
CA ARG A 234 -23.76 20.20 -18.40
C ARG A 234 -22.69 19.51 -17.56
N GLY A 235 -21.42 19.87 -17.70
CA GLY A 235 -20.31 19.19 -17.02
C GLY A 235 -19.98 17.84 -17.64
N ASN A 236 -18.68 17.52 -17.69
CA ASN A 236 -18.22 16.24 -18.22
C ASN A 236 -17.96 15.25 -17.06
N TYR A 237 -19.05 14.65 -16.56
CA TYR A 237 -19.00 13.65 -15.49
C TYR A 237 -18.28 12.35 -15.91
N GLU A 238 -18.24 12.02 -17.21
CA GLU A 238 -17.51 10.85 -17.70
C GLU A 238 -16.00 11.03 -17.52
N LEU A 239 -15.43 12.14 -18.03
CA LEU A 239 -14.02 12.49 -17.82
C LEU A 239 -13.67 12.62 -16.34
N ALA A 240 -14.52 13.30 -15.56
CA ALA A 240 -14.29 13.45 -14.13
C ALA A 240 -14.25 12.09 -13.42
N SER A 241 -15.17 11.18 -13.76
CA SER A 241 -15.19 9.84 -13.20
C SER A 241 -13.98 9.00 -13.59
N VAL A 242 -13.50 9.09 -14.83
CA VAL A 242 -12.26 8.41 -15.25
C VAL A 242 -11.07 8.92 -14.44
N ILE A 243 -10.92 10.24 -14.28
CA ILE A 243 -9.83 10.82 -13.48
C ILE A 243 -9.94 10.35 -12.02
N VAL A 244 -11.12 10.44 -11.42
CA VAL A 244 -11.34 10.05 -10.02
C VAL A 244 -11.10 8.56 -9.81
N VAL A 245 -11.63 7.69 -10.67
CA VAL A 245 -11.39 6.23 -10.60
C VAL A 245 -9.90 5.91 -10.70
N GLN A 246 -9.16 6.62 -11.56
CA GLN A 246 -7.71 6.45 -11.65
C GLN A 246 -7.00 6.94 -10.39
N MET A 247 -7.40 8.06 -9.81
CA MET A 247 -6.88 8.49 -8.50
C MET A 247 -7.10 7.42 -7.44
N CYS A 248 -8.32 6.86 -7.36
CA CYS A 248 -8.67 5.78 -6.43
C CYS A 248 -7.78 4.55 -6.66
N ALA A 249 -7.63 4.13 -7.91
CA ALA A 249 -6.86 2.97 -8.27
C ALA A 249 -5.36 3.13 -7.95
N PHE A 250 -4.76 4.29 -8.26
CA PHE A 250 -3.39 4.61 -7.84
C PHE A 250 -3.24 4.59 -6.31
N ARG A 251 -4.23 5.12 -5.56
CA ARG A 251 -4.21 5.07 -4.09
C ARG A 251 -4.21 3.64 -3.56
N ILE A 252 -5.08 2.77 -4.09
CA ILE A 252 -5.18 1.36 -3.69
C ILE A 252 -3.85 0.64 -3.92
N ILE A 253 -3.25 0.81 -5.11
CA ILE A 253 -1.99 0.12 -5.46
C ILE A 253 -0.85 0.59 -4.56
N LEU A 254 -0.66 1.91 -4.41
CA LEU A 254 0.38 2.48 -3.56
C LEU A 254 0.20 2.11 -2.08
N ASN A 255 -1.04 1.99 -1.61
CA ASN A 255 -1.34 1.51 -0.26
C ASN A 255 -0.89 0.06 -0.09
N GLN A 256 -1.18 -0.81 -1.05
CA GLN A 256 -0.78 -2.20 -0.96
C GLN A 256 0.74 -2.38 -1.03
N GLU A 257 1.44 -1.59 -1.84
CA GLU A 257 2.91 -1.58 -1.87
C GLU A 257 3.49 -1.18 -0.52
N LYS A 258 3.03 -0.05 0.05
CA LYS A 258 3.46 0.39 1.38
C LYS A 258 3.16 -0.63 2.47
N ASN A 259 2.00 -1.27 2.44
CA ASN A 259 1.65 -2.29 3.42
C ASN A 259 2.60 -3.50 3.35
N LYS A 260 2.95 -3.95 2.14
CA LYS A 260 3.96 -5.01 1.95
C LYS A 260 5.32 -4.57 2.47
N GLU A 261 5.75 -3.34 2.20
CA GLU A 261 7.01 -2.80 2.73
C GLU A 261 7.03 -2.76 4.26
N ILE A 262 5.93 -2.32 4.89
CA ILE A 262 5.77 -2.30 6.35
C ILE A 262 5.85 -3.72 6.92
N GLN A 263 5.16 -4.69 6.32
CA GLN A 263 5.22 -6.09 6.76
C GLN A 263 6.65 -6.65 6.68
N VAL A 264 7.36 -6.40 5.58
CA VAL A 264 8.76 -6.81 5.43
C VAL A 264 9.63 -6.14 6.49
N LEU A 265 9.46 -4.84 6.73
CA LEU A 265 10.24 -4.11 7.72
C LEU A 265 9.96 -4.62 9.14
N ASN A 266 8.69 -4.88 9.49
CA ASN A 266 8.30 -5.45 10.78
C ASN A 266 8.93 -6.83 10.98
N SER A 267 8.98 -7.68 9.94
CA SER A 267 9.65 -8.99 10.03
C SER A 267 11.16 -8.85 10.29
N LYS A 268 11.81 -7.84 9.71
CA LYS A 268 13.23 -7.54 9.95
C LYS A 268 13.45 -7.03 11.38
N ILE A 269 12.59 -6.13 11.84
CA ILE A 269 12.62 -5.62 13.22
C ILE A 269 12.43 -6.75 14.23
N ALA A 270 11.49 -7.67 13.99
CA ALA A 270 11.27 -8.83 14.85
C ALA A 270 12.52 -9.72 14.95
N LYS A 271 13.19 -10.01 13.82
CA LYS A 271 14.45 -10.77 13.80
C LYS A 271 15.55 -10.09 14.61
N GLU A 272 15.71 -8.77 14.48
CA GLU A 272 16.69 -8.02 15.26
C GLU A 272 16.35 -7.96 16.75
N ARG A 273 15.06 -7.91 17.12
CA ARG A 273 14.63 -8.04 18.53
C ARG A 273 15.02 -9.40 19.11
N THR A 274 14.74 -10.50 18.42
CA THR A 274 15.14 -11.84 18.88
C THR A 274 16.66 -11.96 19.03
N ARG A 275 17.44 -11.39 18.12
CA ARG A 275 18.91 -11.35 18.24
C ARG A 275 19.36 -10.56 19.48
N LYS A 276 18.74 -9.41 19.74
CA LYS A 276 19.03 -8.59 20.93
C LYS A 276 18.73 -9.36 22.22
N GLU A 277 17.60 -10.06 22.29
CA GLU A 277 17.24 -10.90 23.45
C GLU A 277 18.27 -12.00 23.69
N GLN A 278 18.69 -12.71 22.63
CA GLN A 278 19.74 -13.73 22.72
C GLN A 278 21.08 -13.17 23.22
N ILE A 279 21.47 -11.98 22.76
CA ILE A 279 22.68 -11.30 23.23
C ILE A 279 22.52 -10.90 24.70
N SER A 280 21.36 -10.36 25.09
CA SER A 280 21.08 -9.96 26.47
C SER A 280 21.20 -11.14 27.44
N SER A 281 20.62 -12.30 27.09
CA SER A 281 20.75 -13.51 27.91
C SER A 281 22.20 -14.01 28.01
N LYS A 282 23.01 -13.85 26.95
CA LYS A 282 24.45 -14.16 27.01
C LYS A 282 25.21 -13.21 27.93
N VAL A 283 24.89 -11.92 27.91
CA VAL A 283 25.48 -10.94 28.83
C VAL A 283 25.15 -11.30 30.28
N GLU A 284 23.88 -11.60 30.59
CA GLU A 284 23.47 -12.03 31.94
C GLU A 284 24.20 -13.29 32.40
N MET A 285 24.38 -14.28 31.52
CA MET A 285 25.16 -15.48 31.85
C MET A 285 26.62 -15.16 32.19
N VAL A 286 27.26 -14.27 31.43
CA VAL A 286 28.64 -13.84 31.69
C VAL A 286 28.74 -13.03 32.98
N GLU A 287 27.76 -12.16 33.28
CA GLU A 287 27.70 -11.41 34.54
C GLU A 287 27.56 -12.35 35.75
N LEU A 288 26.73 -13.39 35.64
CA LEU A 288 26.60 -14.42 36.68
C LEU A 288 27.91 -15.18 36.89
N GLN A 289 28.63 -15.50 35.81
CA GLN A 289 29.95 -16.13 35.89
C GLN A 289 30.97 -15.21 36.58
N LEU A 290 31.03 -13.92 36.20
CA LEU A 290 31.88 -12.93 36.83
C LEU A 290 31.60 -12.82 38.33
N LYS A 291 30.33 -12.82 38.73
CA LYS A 291 29.93 -12.77 40.14
C LYS A 291 30.46 -13.98 40.92
N ARG A 292 30.34 -15.20 40.38
CA ARG A 292 30.89 -16.41 41.02
C ARG A 292 32.40 -16.33 41.19
N ILE A 293 33.12 -15.93 40.14
CA ILE A 293 34.59 -15.77 40.19
C ILE A 293 34.98 -14.75 41.26
N GLN A 294 34.23 -13.66 41.39
CA GLN A 294 34.49 -12.65 42.42
C GLN A 294 34.25 -13.19 43.84
N GLU A 295 33.22 -14.01 44.04
CA GLU A 295 32.94 -14.69 45.31
C GLU A 295 34.05 -15.68 45.69
N GLU A 296 34.54 -16.48 44.72
CA GLU A 296 35.67 -17.39 44.90
C GLU A 296 36.96 -16.63 45.24
N LYS A 297 37.26 -15.55 44.51
CA LYS A 297 38.40 -14.68 44.81
C LYS A 297 38.34 -14.14 46.24
N ASN A 298 37.18 -13.64 46.66
CA ASN A 298 37.00 -13.13 48.03
C ASN A 298 37.21 -14.21 49.09
N LYS A 299 36.89 -15.48 48.79
CA LYS A 299 37.15 -16.61 49.69
C LYS A 299 38.65 -16.89 49.79
N LEU A 300 39.35 -16.95 48.66
CA LEU A 300 40.81 -17.12 48.61
C LEU A 300 41.54 -15.97 49.34
N ASP A 301 41.09 -14.72 49.17
CA ASP A 301 41.66 -13.58 49.89
C ASP A 301 41.52 -13.72 51.42
N LYS A 302 40.39 -14.28 51.91
CA LYS A 302 40.22 -14.59 53.34
C LYS A 302 41.19 -15.68 53.81
N GLU A 303 41.39 -16.72 53.02
CA GLU A 303 42.33 -17.81 53.33
C GLU A 303 43.78 -17.28 53.38
N ILE A 304 44.18 -16.45 52.42
CA ILE A 304 45.50 -15.77 52.42
C ILE A 304 45.69 -14.97 53.71
N ASN A 305 44.70 -14.15 54.09
CA ASN A 305 44.79 -13.32 55.31
C ASN A 305 44.92 -14.17 56.59
N ALA A 306 44.21 -15.29 56.67
CA ALA A 306 44.29 -16.21 57.81
C ALA A 306 45.67 -16.88 57.90
N ILE A 307 46.23 -17.32 56.77
CA ILE A 307 47.58 -17.90 56.69
C ILE A 307 48.63 -16.84 57.07
N SER A 308 48.57 -15.64 56.51
CA SER A 308 49.50 -14.54 56.83
C SER A 308 49.49 -14.19 58.33
N SER A 309 48.30 -14.17 58.95
CA SER A 309 48.17 -13.94 60.39
C SER A 309 48.82 -15.06 61.22
N SER A 310 48.62 -16.31 60.80
CA SER A 310 49.21 -17.49 61.45
C SER A 310 50.73 -17.50 61.33
N LEU A 311 51.26 -17.16 60.15
CA LEU A 311 52.69 -16.98 59.91
C LEU A 311 53.29 -15.94 60.87
N LYS A 312 52.67 -14.75 60.96
CA LYS A 312 53.14 -13.67 61.84
C LYS A 312 53.17 -14.10 63.32
N ASN A 313 52.16 -14.85 63.77
CA ASN A 313 52.12 -15.39 65.13
C ASN A 313 53.22 -16.43 65.37
N HIS A 314 53.52 -17.27 64.38
CA HIS A 314 54.62 -18.23 64.45
C HIS A 314 55.97 -17.53 64.49
N GLU A 315 56.19 -16.52 63.66
CA GLU A 315 57.41 -15.70 63.68
C GLU A 315 57.64 -15.04 65.04
N LEU A 316 56.59 -14.47 65.64
CA LEU A 316 56.62 -13.93 67.00
C LEU A 316 57.00 -15.00 68.05
N SER A 317 56.45 -16.20 67.91
CA SER A 317 56.75 -17.32 68.81
C SER A 317 58.20 -17.79 68.68
N VAL A 318 58.71 -17.90 67.44
CA VAL A 318 60.11 -18.22 67.16
C VAL A 318 61.04 -17.14 67.72
N SER A 319 60.70 -15.86 67.55
CA SER A 319 61.46 -14.73 68.10
C SER A 319 61.57 -14.80 69.63
N LYS A 320 60.45 -15.06 70.33
CA LYS A 320 60.42 -15.25 71.79
C LYS A 320 61.26 -16.45 72.27
N LEU A 321 61.30 -17.53 71.50
CA LEU A 321 62.12 -18.69 71.84
C LEU A 321 63.60 -18.38 71.64
N LYS A 322 63.98 -17.70 70.55
CA LYS A 322 65.35 -17.25 70.32
C LYS A 322 65.84 -16.31 71.42
N SER A 323 65.00 -15.38 71.90
CA SER A 323 65.39 -14.46 72.98
C SER A 323 65.57 -15.14 74.35
N LYS A 324 65.11 -16.38 74.54
CA LYS A 324 65.37 -17.17 75.75
C LYS A 324 66.66 -17.98 75.68
N LEU A 325 67.26 -18.09 74.49
CA LEU A 325 68.47 -18.88 74.25
C LEU A 325 69.76 -18.05 74.39
N ILE A 326 69.63 -16.73 74.49
CA ILE A 326 70.68 -15.73 74.69
C ILE A 326 70.57 -15.25 76.13
#